data_AF-A0A429ZW11-F1
#
_entry.id   AF-A0A429ZW11-F1
#
_cell.length_a   1.000
_cell.length_b   1.000
_cell.length_c   1.000
_cell.angle_alpha   90.00
_cell.angle_beta   90.00
_cell.angle_gamma   90.00
#
_symmetry.space_group_name_H-M   'P 1'
#
loop_
_entity.id
_entity.type
_entity.pdbx_description
1 polymer ?
#
loop_
_entity_poly.entity_id
_entity_poly.type
_entity_poly.pdbx_seq_one_letter_code
_entity_poly.pdbx_strand_id
1 'polypeptide(L)'
;MTIGERLKIARKNQGLTQQEVADVLHVSRTTISSWEVGRTYPSLELIVDLSNLYDLSLDILLKEDMGMVKQVSQEVRKNGLYKKMVEAVVVCLGLFLVINGVWLGKSYSTYRYLRTNWELVEDSYVYSEQDIDYFTTAYDIGRAFSQSYLKKNNIWLMGNQKATDNSEELLYSVLINESGLVSTDIPVSDGGLSFSVLIDENINYVVNSNSQEVFTSGKGESLTEKDIQTAKDYLAANKKSLEKLYKSTKKQYDLINGFEKVKGD
;
A
#
# COMPACT_ATOMS: atom_id res chain seq x y z
N MET A 1 -2.15 -26.31 -52.07
CA MET A 1 -2.80 -27.47 -51.43
C MET A 1 -2.82 -27.21 -49.94
N THR A 2 -4.00 -27.17 -49.32
CA THR A 2 -4.14 -26.97 -47.86
C THR A 2 -3.73 -28.23 -47.12
N ILE A 3 -3.38 -28.12 -45.83
CA ILE A 3 -3.09 -29.31 -45.02
C ILE A 3 -4.27 -30.32 -45.01
N GLY A 4 -5.52 -29.86 -45.00
CA GLY A 4 -6.69 -30.74 -45.04
C GLY A 4 -6.73 -31.61 -46.29
N GLU A 5 -6.40 -31.03 -47.44
CA GLU A 5 -6.26 -31.77 -48.69
C GLU A 5 -5.10 -32.79 -48.62
N ARG A 6 -3.96 -32.42 -48.01
CA ARG A 6 -2.82 -33.34 -47.83
C ARG A 6 -3.19 -34.52 -46.94
N LEU A 7 -3.87 -34.27 -45.82
CA LEU A 7 -4.34 -35.31 -44.89
C LEU A 7 -5.29 -36.29 -45.57
N LYS A 8 -6.22 -35.78 -46.38
CA LYS A 8 -7.17 -36.61 -47.13
C LYS A 8 -6.46 -37.49 -48.16
N ILE A 9 -5.46 -36.95 -48.85
CA ILE A 9 -4.64 -37.70 -49.81
C ILE A 9 -3.82 -38.77 -49.09
N ALA A 10 -3.11 -38.39 -48.03
CA ALA A 10 -2.28 -39.29 -47.24
C ALA A 10 -3.08 -40.47 -46.65
N ARG A 11 -4.24 -40.19 -46.06
CA ARG A 11 -5.15 -41.21 -45.56
C ARG A 11 -5.55 -42.21 -46.65
N LYS A 12 -5.95 -41.69 -47.82
CA LYS A 12 -6.37 -42.53 -48.96
C LYS A 12 -5.22 -43.39 -49.49
N ASN A 13 -3.99 -42.86 -49.51
CA ASN A 13 -2.81 -43.61 -49.93
C ASN A 13 -2.49 -44.77 -48.98
N GLN A 14 -2.78 -44.61 -47.69
CA GLN A 14 -2.67 -45.68 -46.69
C GLN A 14 -3.88 -46.63 -46.66
N GLY A 15 -4.90 -46.40 -47.52
CA GLY A 15 -6.11 -47.25 -47.58
C GLY A 15 -7.05 -47.11 -46.38
N LEU A 16 -6.84 -46.12 -45.51
CA LEU A 16 -7.60 -45.96 -44.27
C LEU A 16 -8.91 -45.20 -44.48
N THR A 17 -9.93 -45.52 -43.72
CA THR A 17 -11.18 -44.76 -43.58
C THR A 17 -11.00 -43.63 -42.57
N GLN A 18 -11.87 -42.60 -42.64
CA GLN A 18 -11.87 -41.54 -41.63
C GLN A 18 -12.16 -42.07 -40.21
N GLN A 19 -12.88 -43.19 -40.10
CA GLN A 19 -13.18 -43.81 -38.81
C GLN A 19 -11.93 -44.47 -38.23
N GLU A 20 -11.19 -45.23 -39.03
CA GLU A 20 -9.95 -45.90 -38.57
C GLU A 20 -8.90 -44.88 -38.12
N VAL A 21 -8.72 -43.77 -38.85
CA VAL A 21 -7.82 -42.69 -38.41
C VAL A 21 -8.31 -42.05 -37.11
N ALA A 22 -9.62 -41.85 -36.97
CA ALA A 22 -10.20 -41.27 -35.76
C ALA A 22 -9.98 -42.18 -34.54
N ASP A 23 -10.13 -43.50 -34.73
CA ASP A 23 -9.93 -44.50 -33.69
C ASP A 23 -8.47 -44.56 -33.23
N VAL A 24 -7.52 -44.50 -34.17
CA VAL A 24 -6.08 -44.48 -33.88
C VAL A 24 -5.65 -43.21 -33.14
N LEU A 25 -6.20 -42.06 -33.52
CA LEU A 25 -5.85 -40.76 -32.91
C LEU A 25 -6.74 -40.39 -31.71
N HIS A 26 -7.64 -41.27 -31.32
CA HIS A 26 -8.60 -41.06 -30.22
C HIS A 26 -9.42 -39.76 -30.34
N VAL A 27 -9.84 -39.43 -31.55
CA VAL A 27 -10.72 -38.28 -31.85
C VAL A 27 -12.02 -38.77 -32.49
N SER A 28 -13.00 -37.87 -32.67
CA SER A 28 -14.21 -38.23 -33.41
C SER A 28 -13.96 -38.27 -34.92
N ARG A 29 -14.69 -39.13 -35.65
CA ARG A 29 -14.70 -39.13 -37.13
C ARG A 29 -15.05 -37.75 -37.71
N THR A 30 -15.93 -37.01 -37.04
CA THR A 30 -16.30 -35.64 -37.43
C THR A 30 -15.10 -34.68 -37.37
N THR A 31 -14.20 -34.86 -36.41
CA THR A 31 -12.95 -34.09 -36.29
C THR A 31 -12.03 -34.36 -37.48
N ILE A 32 -11.80 -35.63 -37.84
CA ILE A 32 -11.03 -36.00 -39.04
C ILE A 32 -11.64 -35.38 -40.30
N SER A 33 -12.96 -35.52 -40.48
CA SER A 33 -13.66 -34.92 -41.62
C SER A 33 -13.54 -33.40 -41.63
N SER A 34 -13.53 -32.73 -40.48
CA SER A 34 -13.41 -31.28 -40.36
C SER A 34 -12.02 -30.79 -40.79
N TRP A 35 -10.97 -31.52 -40.39
CA TRP A 35 -9.59 -31.24 -40.83
C TRP A 35 -9.43 -31.44 -42.34
N GLU A 36 -9.95 -32.55 -42.89
CA GLU A 36 -9.82 -32.87 -44.32
C GLU A 36 -10.50 -31.87 -45.27
N VAL A 37 -11.47 -31.12 -44.77
CA VAL A 37 -12.15 -30.05 -45.54
C VAL A 37 -11.69 -28.65 -45.13
N GLY A 38 -10.68 -28.53 -44.27
CA GLY A 38 -10.08 -27.26 -43.85
C GLY A 38 -10.96 -26.39 -42.93
N ARG A 39 -11.97 -26.96 -42.27
CA ARG A 39 -12.83 -26.22 -41.32
C ARG A 39 -12.12 -25.91 -40.01
N THR A 40 -11.29 -26.84 -39.55
CA THR A 40 -10.47 -26.72 -38.35
C THR A 40 -9.09 -27.30 -38.64
N TYR A 41 -8.12 -27.02 -37.75
CA TYR A 41 -6.78 -27.59 -37.84
C TYR A 41 -6.52 -28.55 -36.68
N PRO A 42 -5.74 -29.64 -36.88
CA PRO A 42 -5.25 -30.48 -35.80
C PRO A 42 -4.26 -29.70 -34.91
N SER A 43 -4.16 -30.09 -33.63
CA SER A 43 -3.12 -29.56 -32.73
C SER A 43 -1.73 -30.02 -33.17
N LEU A 44 -0.67 -29.37 -32.66
CA LEU A 44 0.72 -29.73 -33.01
C LEU A 44 1.02 -31.21 -32.70
N GLU A 45 0.54 -31.71 -31.57
CA GLU A 45 0.69 -33.13 -31.18
C GLU A 45 0.04 -34.06 -32.21
N LEU A 46 -1.21 -33.80 -32.57
CA LEU A 46 -1.95 -34.60 -33.55
C LEU A 46 -1.34 -34.51 -34.96
N ILE A 47 -0.69 -33.40 -35.31
CA ILE A 47 0.06 -33.27 -36.56
C ILE A 47 1.28 -34.21 -36.56
N VAL A 48 1.99 -34.33 -35.44
CA VAL A 48 3.09 -35.29 -35.29
C VAL A 48 2.56 -36.72 -35.38
N ASP A 49 1.43 -37.01 -34.74
CA ASP A 49 0.81 -38.34 -34.80
C ASP A 49 0.34 -38.69 -36.22
N LEU A 50 -0.25 -37.73 -36.94
CA LEU A 50 -0.64 -37.89 -38.35
C LEU A 50 0.58 -38.09 -39.26
N SER A 51 1.68 -37.38 -39.01
CA SER A 51 2.95 -37.52 -39.72
C SER A 51 3.51 -38.93 -39.54
N ASN A 52 3.46 -39.48 -38.32
CA ASN A 52 3.86 -40.85 -38.02
C ASN A 52 2.91 -41.88 -38.64
N LEU A 53 1.59 -41.67 -38.52
CA LEU A 53 0.57 -42.59 -39.04
C LEU A 53 0.63 -42.73 -40.56
N TYR A 54 0.93 -41.64 -41.27
CA TYR A 54 0.96 -41.63 -42.72
C TYR A 54 2.36 -41.83 -43.31
N ASP A 55 3.40 -41.94 -42.49
CA ASP A 55 4.80 -42.00 -42.90
C ASP A 55 5.20 -40.81 -43.81
N LEU A 56 4.83 -39.59 -43.38
CA LEU A 56 5.12 -38.35 -44.09
C LEU A 56 5.92 -37.40 -43.22
N SER A 57 6.92 -36.72 -43.78
CA SER A 57 7.65 -35.69 -43.04
C SER A 57 6.74 -34.49 -42.73
N LEU A 58 6.96 -33.85 -41.58
CA LEU A 58 6.27 -32.62 -41.20
C LEU A 58 6.44 -31.50 -42.24
N ASP A 59 7.59 -31.44 -42.94
CA ASP A 59 7.80 -30.48 -44.03
C ASP A 59 6.79 -30.70 -45.16
N ILE A 60 6.55 -31.95 -45.57
CA ILE A 60 5.58 -32.27 -46.63
C ILE A 60 4.15 -31.98 -46.19
N LEU A 61 3.86 -32.18 -44.90
CA LEU A 61 2.53 -31.99 -44.32
C LEU A 61 2.20 -30.51 -44.09
N LEU A 62 3.21 -29.70 -43.72
CA LEU A 62 3.06 -28.30 -43.29
C LEU A 62 3.48 -27.26 -44.33
N LYS A 63 4.34 -27.61 -45.31
CA LYS A 63 4.77 -26.65 -46.34
C LYS A 63 3.57 -26.10 -47.10
N GLU A 64 3.63 -24.79 -47.33
CA GLU A 64 2.70 -23.98 -48.13
C GLU A 64 1.36 -23.64 -47.46
N ASP A 65 1.08 -24.10 -46.23
CA ASP A 65 -0.10 -23.66 -45.46
C ASP A 65 0.27 -22.57 -44.43
N MET A 66 0.33 -21.32 -44.90
CA MET A 66 0.61 -20.15 -44.04
C MET A 66 -0.46 -19.92 -42.96
N GLY A 67 -1.67 -20.50 -43.11
CA GLY A 67 -2.75 -20.38 -42.14
C GLY A 67 -2.44 -21.15 -40.85
N MET A 68 -2.02 -22.41 -41.00
CA MET A 68 -1.62 -23.24 -39.86
C MET A 68 -0.37 -22.72 -39.15
N VAL A 69 0.69 -22.37 -39.90
CA VAL A 69 1.93 -21.83 -39.31
C VAL A 69 1.66 -20.57 -38.49
N LYS A 70 0.74 -19.72 -38.96
CA LYS A 70 0.31 -18.52 -38.24
C LYS A 70 -0.47 -18.87 -36.97
N GLN A 71 -1.31 -19.91 -36.97
CA GLN A 71 -2.02 -20.35 -35.77
C GLN A 71 -1.07 -20.92 -34.70
N VAL A 72 -0.17 -21.82 -35.09
CA VAL A 72 0.83 -22.40 -34.18
C VAL A 72 1.72 -21.31 -33.57
N SER A 73 2.21 -20.37 -34.40
CA SER A 73 3.03 -19.26 -33.90
C SER A 73 2.25 -18.30 -32.98
N GLN A 74 0.96 -18.06 -33.23
CA GLN A 74 0.10 -17.29 -32.34
C GLN A 74 -0.13 -17.98 -31.00
N GLU A 75 -0.34 -19.29 -30.99
CA GLU A 75 -0.53 -20.10 -29.78
C GLU A 75 0.73 -20.13 -28.91
N VAL A 76 1.89 -20.38 -29.52
CA VAL A 76 3.20 -20.31 -28.83
C VAL A 76 3.43 -18.92 -28.23
N ARG A 77 3.13 -17.85 -28.98
CA ARG A 77 3.28 -16.46 -28.49
C ARG A 77 2.35 -16.14 -27.33
N LYS A 78 1.09 -16.61 -27.37
CA LYS A 78 0.12 -16.42 -26.26
C LYS A 78 0.56 -17.13 -24.99
N ASN A 79 1.08 -18.36 -25.10
CA ASN A 79 1.58 -19.12 -23.96
C ASN A 79 2.80 -18.44 -23.31
N GLY A 80 3.72 -17.91 -24.12
CA GLY A 80 4.84 -17.11 -23.63
C GLY A 80 4.42 -15.83 -22.92
N LEU A 81 3.39 -15.14 -23.44
CA LEU A 81 2.82 -13.96 -22.79
C LEU A 81 2.11 -14.30 -21.47
N TYR A 82 1.30 -15.37 -21.45
CA TYR A 82 0.60 -15.84 -20.26
C TYR A 82 1.59 -16.19 -19.14
N LYS A 83 2.67 -16.91 -19.46
CA LYS A 83 3.73 -17.22 -18.49
C LYS A 83 4.35 -15.95 -17.89
N LYS A 84 4.68 -14.96 -18.71
CA LYS A 84 5.20 -13.66 -18.25
C LYS A 84 4.19 -12.89 -17.38
N MET A 85 2.90 -12.96 -17.72
CA MET A 85 1.85 -12.36 -16.90
C MET A 85 1.76 -13.03 -15.54
N VAL A 86 1.81 -14.37 -15.48
CA VAL A 86 1.80 -15.11 -14.21
C VAL A 86 3.03 -14.76 -13.36
N GLU A 87 4.23 -14.74 -13.97
CA GLU A 87 5.47 -14.32 -13.28
C GLU A 87 5.33 -12.89 -12.73
N ALA A 88 4.78 -11.95 -13.50
CA ALA A 88 4.53 -10.58 -13.05
C ALA A 88 3.53 -10.52 -11.88
N VAL A 89 2.44 -11.29 -11.93
CA VAL A 89 1.47 -11.35 -10.83
C VAL A 89 2.11 -11.89 -9.55
N VAL A 90 2.92 -12.95 -9.64
CA VAL A 90 3.64 -13.51 -8.49
C VAL A 90 4.59 -12.49 -7.88
N VAL A 91 5.34 -11.75 -8.70
CA VAL A 91 6.22 -10.66 -8.23
C VAL A 91 5.40 -9.56 -7.54
N CYS A 92 4.30 -9.13 -8.14
CA CYS A 92 3.41 -8.11 -7.55
C CYS A 92 2.83 -8.56 -6.21
N LEU A 93 2.39 -9.82 -6.10
CA LEU A 93 1.90 -10.39 -4.83
C LEU A 93 3.02 -10.46 -3.79
N GLY A 94 4.23 -10.85 -4.17
CA GLY A 94 5.39 -10.83 -3.29
C GLY A 94 5.70 -9.44 -2.76
N LEU A 95 5.74 -8.43 -3.63
CA LEU A 95 5.94 -7.03 -3.24
C LEU A 95 4.82 -6.53 -2.32
N PHE A 96 3.57 -6.87 -2.62
CA PHE A 96 2.43 -6.55 -1.78
C PHE A 96 2.59 -7.12 -0.37
N LEU A 97 2.97 -8.39 -0.24
CA LEU A 97 3.19 -9.02 1.07
C LEU A 97 4.34 -8.37 1.84
N VAL A 98 5.43 -7.99 1.17
CA VAL A 98 6.57 -7.30 1.81
C VAL A 98 6.16 -5.92 2.34
N ILE A 99 5.48 -5.12 1.53
CA ILE A 99 5.02 -3.77 1.94
C ILE A 99 4.10 -3.88 3.17
N ASN A 100 3.16 -4.81 3.13
CA ASN A 100 2.23 -5.03 4.24
C ASN A 100 2.91 -5.60 5.48
N GLY A 101 3.90 -6.49 5.31
CA GLY A 101 4.71 -7.01 6.42
C GLY A 101 5.50 -5.91 7.13
N VAL A 102 6.13 -5.00 6.37
CA VAL A 102 6.84 -3.84 6.92
C VAL A 102 5.88 -2.90 7.65
N TRP A 103 4.72 -2.63 7.05
CA TRP A 103 3.69 -1.80 7.68
C TRP A 103 3.19 -2.40 8.99
N LEU A 104 2.80 -3.69 8.98
CA LEU A 104 2.36 -4.43 10.17
C LEU A 104 3.44 -4.45 11.25
N GLY A 105 4.70 -4.69 10.88
CA GLY A 105 5.82 -4.68 11.81
C GLY A 105 5.98 -3.34 12.52
N LYS A 106 5.90 -2.22 11.79
CA LYS A 106 5.93 -0.87 12.37
C LYS A 106 4.73 -0.62 13.29
N SER A 107 3.52 -0.93 12.81
CA SER A 107 2.26 -0.82 13.59
C SER A 107 2.37 -1.54 14.93
N TYR A 108 2.83 -2.79 14.88
CA TYR A 108 2.96 -3.66 16.03
C TYR A 108 4.04 -3.16 16.99
N SER A 109 5.16 -2.67 16.47
CA SER A 109 6.22 -2.08 17.30
C SER A 109 5.72 -0.88 18.09
N THR A 110 5.02 0.05 17.43
CA THR A 110 4.45 1.23 18.07
C THR A 110 3.39 0.87 19.11
N TYR A 111 2.46 -0.02 18.75
CA TYR A 111 1.48 -0.56 19.69
C TYR A 111 2.14 -1.18 20.94
N ARG A 112 3.15 -2.03 20.72
CA ARG A 112 3.87 -2.70 21.79
C ARG A 112 4.59 -1.70 22.69
N TYR A 113 5.24 -0.69 22.11
CA TYR A 113 5.93 0.35 22.86
C TYR A 113 4.97 1.12 23.77
N LEU A 114 3.86 1.62 23.24
CA LEU A 114 2.85 2.33 24.02
C LEU A 114 2.27 1.42 25.12
N ARG A 115 1.82 0.23 24.76
CA ARG A 115 1.23 -0.71 25.73
C ARG A 115 2.19 -1.15 26.85
N THR A 116 3.51 -1.12 26.60
CA THR A 116 4.50 -1.54 27.59
C THR A 116 4.96 -0.39 28.49
N ASN A 117 5.05 0.84 27.95
CA ASN A 117 5.68 1.96 28.65
C ASN A 117 4.69 3.06 29.07
N TRP A 118 3.45 3.04 28.58
CA TRP A 118 2.43 4.07 28.82
C TRP A 118 1.23 3.46 29.52
N GLU A 119 0.57 4.27 30.34
CA GLU A 119 -0.67 3.88 31.02
C GLU A 119 -1.86 4.16 30.10
N LEU A 120 -2.77 3.19 29.98
CA LEU A 120 -4.01 3.37 29.24
C LEU A 120 -5.07 3.95 30.18
N VAL A 121 -5.49 5.19 29.91
CA VAL A 121 -6.53 5.89 30.64
C VAL A 121 -7.67 6.19 29.67
N GLU A 122 -8.82 5.57 29.89
CA GLU A 122 -9.99 5.61 28.99
C GLU A 122 -9.62 5.27 27.53
N ASP A 123 -9.66 6.25 26.62
CA ASP A 123 -9.33 6.13 25.20
C ASP A 123 -7.98 6.79 24.84
N SER A 124 -7.08 7.00 25.81
CA SER A 124 -5.76 7.62 25.58
C SER A 124 -4.63 6.89 26.30
N TYR A 125 -3.46 6.84 25.65
CA TYR A 125 -2.21 6.48 26.32
C TYR A 125 -1.61 7.73 26.96
N VAL A 126 -1.22 7.63 28.23
CA VAL A 126 -0.64 8.71 29.02
C VAL A 126 0.72 8.26 29.57
N TYR A 127 1.68 9.18 29.57
CA TYR A 127 3.00 8.99 30.18
C TYR A 127 3.44 10.31 30.80
N SER A 128 4.00 10.27 32.00
CA SER A 128 4.47 11.47 32.70
C SER A 128 5.98 11.37 32.94
N GLU A 129 6.70 12.44 32.61
CA GLU A 129 8.14 12.56 32.86
C GLU A 129 8.43 13.95 33.43
N GLN A 130 8.92 14.01 34.67
CA GLN A 130 9.17 15.27 35.40
C GLN A 130 7.88 16.12 35.52
N ASP A 131 7.89 17.33 34.96
CA ASP A 131 6.80 18.30 34.92
C ASP A 131 6.00 18.26 33.60
N ILE A 132 6.19 17.22 32.78
CA ILE A 132 5.55 17.07 31.48
C ILE A 132 4.66 15.82 31.47
N ASP A 133 3.39 16.02 31.16
CA ASP A 133 2.45 14.95 30.83
C ASP A 133 2.34 14.82 29.32
N TYR A 134 2.54 13.61 28.82
CA TYR A 134 2.35 13.27 27.43
C TYR A 134 1.08 12.46 27.26
N PHE A 135 0.37 12.72 26.16
CA PHE A 135 -0.78 11.90 25.79
C PHE A 135 -0.91 11.73 24.29
N THR A 136 -1.49 10.59 23.93
CA THR A 136 -1.83 10.24 22.56
C THR A 136 -3.07 9.34 22.52
N THR A 137 -3.71 9.26 21.36
CA THR A 137 -4.88 8.39 21.17
C THR A 137 -4.55 6.92 21.49
N ALA A 138 -5.49 6.21 22.12
CA ALA A 138 -5.37 4.78 22.32
C ALA A 138 -5.32 4.07 20.98
N TYR A 139 -4.12 3.60 20.64
CA TYR A 139 -3.87 2.77 19.48
C TYR A 139 -4.29 1.32 19.77
N ASP A 140 -5.31 0.84 19.05
CA ASP A 140 -5.71 -0.57 19.04
C ASP A 140 -5.46 -1.17 17.64
N ILE A 141 -4.77 -2.31 17.61
CA ILE A 141 -4.53 -3.09 16.40
C ILE A 141 -5.86 -3.45 15.72
N GLY A 142 -6.93 -3.73 16.48
CA GLY A 142 -8.27 -3.99 15.95
C GLY A 142 -8.87 -2.79 15.21
N ARG A 143 -8.65 -1.56 15.71
CA ARG A 143 -9.06 -0.31 15.05
C ARG A 143 -8.20 -0.01 13.81
N ALA A 144 -6.92 -0.39 13.81
CA ALA A 144 -6.03 -0.24 12.65
C ALA A 144 -6.48 -1.08 11.42
N PHE A 145 -7.13 -2.22 11.65
CA PHE A 145 -7.73 -3.02 10.57
C PHE A 145 -9.11 -2.51 10.12
N SER A 146 -9.87 -1.84 10.99
CA SER A 146 -11.23 -1.37 10.67
C SER A 146 -11.28 0.03 10.06
N GLN A 147 -10.31 0.90 10.37
CA GLN A 147 -10.21 2.25 9.80
C GLN A 147 -9.00 2.36 8.88
N SER A 148 -9.25 2.20 7.57
CA SER A 148 -8.35 2.63 6.49
C SER A 148 -6.92 2.08 6.58
N TYR A 149 -6.72 0.85 6.10
CA TYR A 149 -5.43 0.19 5.86
C TYR A 149 -4.36 1.04 5.13
N LEU A 150 -4.76 2.15 4.49
CA LEU A 150 -3.92 3.09 3.74
C LEU A 150 -3.59 4.39 4.49
N LYS A 151 -4.20 4.68 5.63
CA LYS A 151 -3.77 5.80 6.47
C LYS A 151 -2.58 5.31 7.28
N LYS A 152 -1.40 5.76 6.87
CA LYS A 152 -0.12 5.61 7.57
C LYS A 152 -0.37 5.73 9.08
N ASN A 153 0.07 4.75 9.89
CA ASN A 153 -0.04 4.80 11.35
C ASN A 153 0.74 5.98 11.87
N ASN A 154 0.08 7.12 11.91
CA ASN A 154 0.67 8.33 12.34
C ASN A 154 0.00 8.62 13.67
N ILE A 155 0.78 8.46 14.72
CA ILE A 155 0.35 8.82 16.06
C ILE A 155 0.66 10.32 16.21
N TRP A 156 -0.32 11.11 16.65
CA TRP A 156 -0.04 12.46 17.14
C TRP A 156 0.40 12.36 18.60
N LEU A 157 1.26 13.26 19.06
CA LEU A 157 1.66 13.31 20.45
C LEU A 157 1.54 14.73 20.97
N MET A 158 0.91 14.90 22.12
CA MET A 158 0.87 16.17 22.83
C MET A 158 1.64 16.05 24.14
N GLY A 159 2.51 17.01 24.40
CA GLY A 159 3.20 17.19 25.67
C GLY A 159 2.73 18.47 26.34
N ASN A 160 2.31 18.35 27.59
CA ASN A 160 1.75 19.41 28.42
C ASN A 160 2.65 19.65 29.62
N GLN A 161 3.17 20.86 29.75
CA GLN A 161 3.95 21.25 30.92
C GLN A 161 3.03 21.78 32.03
N LYS A 162 3.14 21.18 33.22
CA LYS A 162 2.39 21.57 34.42
C LYS A 162 3.02 22.76 35.13
N ALA A 163 2.19 23.54 35.82
CA ALA A 163 2.66 24.53 36.77
C ALA A 163 3.33 23.88 37.99
N THR A 164 4.41 24.50 38.48
CA THR A 164 5.24 23.98 39.59
C THR A 164 4.58 24.02 40.96
N ASP A 165 3.41 24.65 41.11
CA ASP A 165 2.78 24.99 42.39
C ASP A 165 1.59 24.10 42.78
N ASN A 166 1.52 22.87 42.26
CA ASN A 166 0.41 21.92 42.47
C ASN A 166 -0.97 22.43 42.02
N SER A 167 -1.03 23.52 41.25
CA SER A 167 -2.23 23.86 40.49
C SER A 167 -2.37 22.88 39.31
N GLU A 168 -3.58 22.46 38.97
CA GLU A 168 -3.85 21.70 37.72
C GLU A 168 -3.70 22.59 36.46
N GLU A 169 -3.01 23.73 36.58
CA GLU A 169 -2.92 24.73 35.54
C GLU A 169 -1.84 24.34 34.51
N LEU A 170 -2.26 24.30 33.25
CA LEU A 170 -1.39 24.02 32.10
C LEU A 170 -0.61 25.29 31.74
N LEU A 171 0.72 25.22 31.78
CA LEU A 171 1.58 26.34 31.40
C LEU A 171 1.78 26.42 29.88
N TYR A 172 2.15 25.30 29.28
CA TYR A 172 2.54 25.21 27.87
C TYR A 172 2.11 23.87 27.28
N SER A 173 1.72 23.87 26.00
CA SER A 173 1.45 22.65 25.24
C SER A 173 2.25 22.63 23.94
N VAL A 174 2.70 21.44 23.55
CA VAL A 174 3.25 21.21 22.21
C VAL A 174 2.63 19.94 21.66
N LEU A 175 1.99 20.05 20.50
CA LEU A 175 1.43 18.93 19.75
C LEU A 175 2.25 18.71 18.49
N ILE A 176 2.69 17.47 18.28
CA ILE A 176 3.30 16.99 17.04
C ILE A 176 2.29 16.08 16.38
N ASN A 177 1.76 16.50 15.24
CA ASN A 177 0.73 15.74 14.56
C ASN A 177 1.31 14.58 13.73
N GLU A 178 0.39 13.89 13.08
CA GLU A 178 0.65 12.76 12.21
C GLU A 178 1.65 13.00 11.06
N SER A 179 1.68 14.23 10.56
CA SER A 179 2.54 14.65 9.46
C SER A 179 3.87 15.25 9.95
N GLY A 180 4.08 15.31 11.27
CA GLY A 180 5.22 15.96 11.90
C GLY A 180 5.10 17.49 12.00
N LEU A 181 3.92 18.05 11.70
CA LEU A 181 3.66 19.47 11.95
C LEU A 181 3.52 19.70 13.45
N VAL A 182 4.05 20.83 13.90
CA VAL A 182 4.10 21.20 15.31
C VAL A 182 3.12 22.34 15.56
N SER A 183 2.34 22.27 16.62
CA SER A 183 1.48 23.35 17.09
C SER A 183 1.57 23.53 18.60
N THR A 184 1.21 24.73 19.06
CA THR A 184 1.06 25.07 20.49
C THR A 184 -0.24 25.82 20.69
N ASP A 185 -0.85 25.67 21.86
CA ASP A 185 -2.01 26.45 22.25
C ASP A 185 -1.57 27.81 22.80
N ILE A 186 -2.31 28.85 22.43
CA ILE A 186 -2.13 30.24 22.86
C ILE A 186 -3.28 30.58 23.80
N PRO A 187 -3.00 30.88 25.08
CA PRO A 187 -4.03 31.32 26.02
C PRO A 187 -4.53 32.72 25.65
N VAL A 188 -5.83 32.96 25.81
CA VAL A 188 -6.43 34.29 25.59
C VAL A 188 -6.63 34.96 26.94
N SER A 189 -6.09 36.17 27.11
CA SER A 189 -6.07 36.93 28.37
C SER A 189 -7.45 37.23 28.97
N ASP A 190 -8.50 37.25 28.14
CA ASP A 190 -9.82 37.77 28.51
C ASP A 190 -10.81 36.66 28.95
N GLY A 191 -10.30 35.49 29.33
CA GLY A 191 -11.12 34.31 29.66
C GLY A 191 -11.80 33.66 28.44
N GLY A 192 -11.31 33.99 27.23
CA GLY A 192 -11.73 33.37 25.98
C GLY A 192 -11.13 31.98 25.78
N LEU A 193 -11.71 31.22 24.84
CA LEU A 193 -11.18 29.90 24.46
C LEU A 193 -9.81 30.07 23.79
N SER A 194 -8.82 29.30 24.26
CA SER A 194 -7.48 29.21 23.66
C SER A 194 -7.56 28.82 22.18
N PHE A 195 -6.57 29.23 21.40
CA PHE A 195 -6.44 28.85 19.98
C PHE A 195 -5.06 28.29 19.71
N SER A 196 -4.94 27.34 18.77
CA SER A 196 -3.66 26.71 18.44
C SER A 196 -3.03 27.35 17.20
N VAL A 197 -1.70 27.46 17.18
CA VAL A 197 -0.94 27.96 16.02
C VAL A 197 0.13 26.98 15.60
N LEU A 198 0.42 26.92 14.30
CA LEU A 198 1.54 26.15 13.78
C LEU A 198 2.86 26.87 14.06
N ILE A 199 3.87 26.08 14.45
CA ILE A 199 5.22 26.56 14.73
C ILE A 199 6.27 25.71 14.02
N ASP A 200 7.41 26.33 13.74
CA ASP A 200 8.61 25.62 13.28
C ASP A 200 9.42 25.05 14.47
N GLU A 201 10.52 24.34 14.16
CA GLU A 201 11.45 23.79 15.16
C GLU A 201 12.12 24.84 16.06
N ASN A 202 12.07 26.12 15.66
CA ASN A 202 12.63 27.26 16.36
C ASN A 202 11.53 28.09 17.07
N ILE A 203 10.32 27.53 17.18
CA ILE A 203 9.16 28.13 17.84
C ILE A 203 8.70 29.44 17.16
N ASN A 204 8.96 29.59 15.86
CA ASN A 204 8.43 30.70 15.09
C ASN A 204 7.06 30.35 14.51
N TYR A 205 6.15 31.33 14.47
CA TYR A 205 4.85 31.19 13.84
C TYR A 205 4.98 30.85 12.34
N VAL A 206 4.25 29.84 11.88
CA VAL A 206 4.24 29.39 10.47
C VAL A 206 2.88 29.67 9.84
N VAL A 207 2.89 30.36 8.70
CA VAL A 207 1.70 30.59 7.85
C VAL A 207 1.50 29.38 6.93
N ASN A 208 0.30 28.83 6.88
CA ASN A 208 -0.10 27.79 5.92
C ASN A 208 -1.47 28.13 5.31
N SER A 209 -1.77 27.69 4.10
CA SER A 209 -3.15 27.74 3.55
C SER A 209 -4.17 27.09 4.49
N ASN A 210 -3.73 26.09 5.27
CA ASN A 210 -4.55 25.43 6.29
C ASN A 210 -4.48 26.12 7.67
N SER A 211 -3.58 27.07 7.92
CA SER A 211 -3.53 27.79 9.21
C SER A 211 -4.68 28.82 9.35
N GLN A 212 -5.44 29.05 8.29
CA GLN A 212 -6.71 29.79 8.35
C GLN A 212 -7.95 28.90 8.53
N GLU A 213 -7.83 27.60 8.25
CA GLU A 213 -8.93 26.61 8.34
C GLU A 213 -8.84 25.71 9.58
N VAL A 214 -7.64 25.50 10.12
CA VAL A 214 -7.41 24.62 11.24
C VAL A 214 -7.16 25.48 12.48
N PHE A 215 -7.94 25.21 13.52
CA PHE A 215 -7.87 25.72 14.89
C PHE A 215 -8.77 26.92 15.18
N THR A 216 -9.99 26.52 15.55
CA THR A 216 -11.01 27.30 16.23
C THR A 216 -10.42 28.04 17.43
N SER A 217 -10.45 29.39 17.43
CA SER A 217 -11.09 30.01 18.61
C SER A 217 -12.43 29.28 18.75
N GLY A 218 -12.92 28.94 19.93
CA GLY A 218 -14.15 28.11 19.99
C GLY A 218 -15.43 28.70 19.35
N LYS A 219 -15.29 29.75 18.53
CA LYS A 219 -16.24 30.33 17.59
C LYS A 219 -16.13 29.83 16.13
N GLY A 220 -15.09 29.10 15.72
CA GLY A 220 -14.97 28.56 14.35
C GLY A 220 -14.63 29.57 13.25
N GLU A 221 -14.03 30.70 13.61
CA GLU A 221 -13.62 31.78 12.70
C GLU A 221 -12.11 31.76 12.44
N SER A 222 -11.67 32.22 11.27
CA SER A 222 -10.24 32.41 10.95
C SER A 222 -9.59 33.43 11.89
N LEU A 223 -8.31 33.21 12.20
CA LEU A 223 -7.52 34.09 13.07
C LEU A 223 -7.45 35.52 12.50
N THR A 224 -7.70 36.51 13.34
CA THR A 224 -7.55 37.93 12.99
C THR A 224 -6.08 38.36 13.02
N GLU A 225 -5.75 39.51 12.43
CA GLU A 225 -4.38 40.08 12.53
C GLU A 225 -3.95 40.29 13.99
N LYS A 226 -4.90 40.64 14.87
CA LYS A 226 -4.66 40.79 16.31
C LYS A 226 -4.29 39.45 16.96
N ASP A 227 -4.96 38.36 16.58
CA ASP A 227 -4.67 37.03 17.11
C ASP A 227 -3.29 36.54 16.67
N ILE A 228 -2.95 36.79 15.40
CA ILE A 228 -1.62 36.47 14.85
C ILE A 228 -0.53 37.25 15.60
N GLN A 229 -0.74 38.54 15.87
CA GLN A 229 0.23 39.33 16.63
C GLN A 229 0.35 38.83 18.08
N THR A 230 -0.78 38.52 18.73
CA THR A 230 -0.81 37.95 20.09
C THR A 230 -0.04 36.64 20.15
N ALA A 231 -0.22 35.76 19.16
CA ALA A 231 0.54 34.52 19.06
C ALA A 231 2.04 34.77 18.91
N LYS A 232 2.46 35.68 18.02
CA LYS A 232 3.87 36.02 17.84
C LYS A 232 4.50 36.56 19.13
N ASP A 233 3.80 37.43 19.84
CA ASP A 233 4.28 38.01 21.09
C ASP A 233 4.39 36.94 22.19
N TYR A 234 3.40 36.04 22.29
CA TYR A 234 3.43 34.90 23.21
C TYR A 234 4.60 33.95 22.92
N LEU A 235 4.81 33.59 21.65
CA LEU A 235 5.91 32.72 21.25
C LEU A 235 7.26 33.36 21.55
N ALA A 236 7.42 34.66 21.30
CA ALA A 236 8.64 35.39 21.62
C ALA A 236 8.92 35.45 23.12
N ALA A 237 7.89 35.72 23.93
CA ALA A 237 8.01 35.79 25.40
C ALA A 237 8.35 34.44 26.04
N ASN A 238 7.86 33.34 25.47
CA ASN A 238 7.96 31.99 26.06
C ASN A 238 8.90 31.05 25.32
N LYS A 239 9.68 31.57 24.35
CA LYS A 239 10.48 30.79 23.41
C LYS A 239 11.31 29.68 24.06
N LYS A 240 12.06 30.00 25.12
CA LYS A 240 12.97 29.05 25.78
C LYS A 240 12.23 27.88 26.43
N SER A 241 11.08 28.14 27.05
CA SER A 241 10.24 27.09 27.68
C SER A 241 9.63 26.18 26.62
N LEU A 242 9.07 26.78 25.58
CA LEU A 242 8.48 26.05 24.44
C LEU A 242 9.52 25.24 23.66
N GLU A 243 10.75 25.75 23.47
CA GLU A 243 11.85 24.99 22.86
C GLU A 243 12.23 23.76 23.69
N LYS A 244 12.28 23.89 25.02
CA LYS A 244 12.56 22.77 25.92
C LYS A 244 11.46 21.72 25.82
N LEU A 245 10.19 22.15 25.89
CA LEU A 245 9.03 21.26 25.78
C LEU A 245 9.01 20.57 24.42
N TYR A 246 9.19 21.30 23.32
CA TYR A 246 9.26 20.75 21.97
C TYR A 246 10.32 19.65 21.85
N LYS A 247 11.53 19.88 22.34
CA LYS A 247 12.61 18.86 22.29
C LYS A 247 12.23 17.59 23.06
N SER A 248 11.65 17.73 24.25
CA SER A 248 11.20 16.58 25.05
C SER A 248 10.05 15.82 24.37
N THR A 249 9.04 16.53 23.88
CA THR A 249 7.92 15.94 23.12
C THR A 249 8.41 15.27 21.84
N LYS A 250 9.34 15.89 21.10
CA LYS A 250 9.91 15.33 19.88
C LYS A 250 10.67 14.03 20.16
N LYS A 251 11.45 13.97 21.24
CA LYS A 251 12.12 12.75 21.67
C LYS A 251 11.12 11.62 21.93
N GLN A 252 10.05 11.87 22.69
CA GLN A 252 9.02 10.86 22.95
C GLN A 252 8.29 10.43 21.66
N TYR A 253 7.97 11.39 20.79
CA TYR A 253 7.37 11.13 19.48
C TYR A 253 8.26 10.21 18.61
N ASP A 254 9.56 10.43 18.62
CA ASP A 254 10.52 9.64 17.85
C ASP A 254 10.70 8.22 18.41
N LEU A 255 10.62 8.04 19.74
CA LEU A 255 10.62 6.72 20.39
C LEU A 255 9.36 5.91 20.00
N ILE A 256 8.19 6.53 20.05
CA ILE A 256 6.91 5.88 19.66
C ILE A 256 6.94 5.41 18.20
N ASN A 257 7.53 6.21 17.32
CA ASN A 257 7.61 5.92 15.89
C ASN A 257 8.84 5.07 15.50
N GLY A 258 9.67 4.66 16.46
CA GLY A 258 10.86 3.84 16.22
C GLY A 258 11.95 4.53 15.39
N PHE A 259 12.01 5.87 15.42
CA PHE A 259 13.05 6.65 14.75
C PHE A 259 14.37 6.63 15.53
N GLU A 260 14.32 6.53 16.86
CA GLU A 260 15.49 6.21 17.67
C GLU A 260 15.59 4.69 17.86
N LYS A 261 16.75 4.11 17.53
CA LYS A 261 17.08 2.77 18.00
C LYS A 261 17.02 2.82 19.53
N VAL A 262 16.09 2.09 20.13
CA VAL A 262 16.19 1.68 21.52
C VAL A 262 17.60 1.11 21.66
N LYS A 263 18.48 1.82 22.36
CA LYS A 263 19.75 1.24 22.79
C LYS A 263 19.33 0.08 23.68
N GLY A 264 19.47 -1.13 23.14
CA GLY A 264 19.26 -2.34 23.92
C GLY A 264 20.28 -2.35 25.05
N ASP A 265 19.77 -2.53 26.26
CA ASP A 265 20.53 -3.11 27.37
C ASP A 265 20.72 -4.62 27.14
#